data_AF-A0A9D8J9M4-F1
#
_entry.id   AF-A0A9D8J9M4-F1
#
_cell.length_a   1.000
_cell.length_b   1.000
_cell.length_c   1.000
_cell.angle_alpha   90.00
_cell.angle_beta   90.00
_cell.angle_gamma   90.00
#
_symmetry.space_group_name_H-M   'P 1'
#
loop_
_entity.id
_entity.type
_entity.pdbx_description
1 polymer ?
#
loop_
_entity_poly.entity_id
_entity_poly.type
_entity_poly.pdbx_seq_one_letter_code
_entity_poly.pdbx_strand_id
1 'polypeptide(L)'
;MRMPLIRGLAICALSLAIHGCRSTTSKPMAVEATVGVNLGDHLRWLGYAKPAEAQVKIPATLDLARVQSSGNISKYRGIMRLSLGGFSGHEYDTLYFNDISHDPVTGTLIFSGGPDDIEIAGATATEQLLSAQMKMSDKKRDVAIELIPEQQMVGPDASNLIFAGLPVIPPITGSYSANCPGQFSTIQIEASKWRKKVGDGLFSDVRLAGRSGKPETEVCGADRICLKESFAAGSVDPIAGLVSLGNNSLSRHCSLNNNQLICDGCVATYDPISQYAQLIGSGEYSRHPRLAHVQPRGDNGDDPDLPQFGEYYGFLHHETTNTYQLVALDLNPTANLHAAATQAVSGGQKMSAVGTLYFGEGDSNEFISYHFKPSTWESRAPLILDSNGEALVIIDSWTDGILSGYWYAKSFGRVGSIELQIGTVPSLPRGSHLMNRVSGRYKDKDSEFEVMTTANISEDPNDFYPLKVTGWARDPDEKSRRRNIVDGSFDFYTGSFALRLDDGRTIIGRSADATSIHWPPRNRYGVPMIGRMQQFKFQP
;
A
#
# COMPACT_ATOMS: atom_id res chain seq x y z
N MET A 1 41.47 22.17 56.32
CA MET A 1 40.65 21.84 57.50
C MET A 1 40.03 20.46 57.30
N ARG A 2 39.80 19.75 58.40
CA ARG A 2 39.68 18.29 58.54
C ARG A 2 38.37 17.69 57.98
N MET A 3 38.48 16.45 57.48
CA MET A 3 37.49 15.35 57.38
C MET A 3 36.65 15.16 58.67
N PRO A 4 35.52 14.37 58.74
CA PRO A 4 35.33 12.96 58.27
C PRO A 4 33.92 12.63 57.67
N LEU A 5 33.57 11.50 57.00
CA LEU A 5 33.79 10.04 57.12
C LEU A 5 32.73 9.31 57.98
N ILE A 6 31.80 8.56 57.37
CA ILE A 6 30.97 7.45 57.95
C ILE A 6 30.65 6.45 56.81
N ARG A 7 31.33 5.29 56.70
CA ARG A 7 31.00 3.89 57.18
C ARG A 7 29.69 3.33 56.57
N GLY A 8 29.59 2.13 55.99
CA GLY A 8 30.42 0.92 56.00
C GLY A 8 29.83 -0.19 56.90
N LEU A 9 29.64 -1.39 56.34
CA LEU A 9 29.19 -2.70 56.93
C LEU A 9 27.65 -2.92 57.03
N ALA A 10 27.08 -4.12 56.87
CA ALA A 10 27.62 -5.47 57.12
C ALA A 10 26.98 -6.57 56.25
N ILE A 11 27.81 -7.57 55.91
CA ILE A 11 27.46 -8.91 55.43
C ILE A 11 27.24 -9.79 56.66
N CYS A 12 26.13 -10.52 56.74
CA CYS A 12 25.96 -11.65 57.66
C CYS A 12 25.40 -12.85 56.90
N ALA A 13 26.26 -13.84 56.68
CA ALA A 13 25.88 -15.21 56.41
C ALA A 13 25.47 -15.87 57.72
N LEU A 14 24.32 -16.55 57.75
CA LEU A 14 23.97 -17.47 58.82
C LEU A 14 23.34 -18.73 58.22
N SER A 15 24.12 -19.80 58.22
CA SER A 15 23.69 -21.16 57.95
C SER A 15 23.06 -21.74 59.21
N LEU A 16 21.81 -22.19 59.16
CA LEU A 16 21.28 -23.13 60.14
C LEU A 16 20.37 -24.15 59.45
N ALA A 17 20.81 -25.41 59.51
CA ALA A 17 20.03 -26.58 59.17
C ALA A 17 19.12 -26.95 60.34
N ILE A 18 17.82 -27.15 60.09
CA ILE A 18 16.94 -27.94 60.96
C ILE A 18 16.06 -28.84 60.09
N HIS A 19 16.05 -30.12 60.46
CA HIS A 19 15.25 -31.20 59.92
C HIS A 19 13.74 -31.02 60.16
N GLY A 20 12.94 -31.46 59.19
CA GLY A 20 11.79 -32.34 59.44
C GLY A 20 10.45 -31.69 59.78
N CYS A 21 9.62 -31.48 58.76
CA CYS A 21 8.16 -31.68 58.88
C CYS A 21 7.60 -32.11 57.51
N ARG A 22 7.09 -33.35 57.44
CA ARG A 22 6.25 -33.85 56.36
C ARG A 22 4.97 -33.01 56.32
N SER A 23 4.75 -32.31 55.22
CA SER A 23 3.48 -31.66 54.87
C SER A 23 3.09 -32.13 53.48
N THR A 24 2.01 -32.89 53.38
CA THR A 24 1.32 -33.24 52.14
C THR A 24 0.73 -31.97 51.53
N THR A 25 1.50 -31.27 50.70
CA THR A 25 0.97 -30.23 49.80
C THR A 25 0.39 -30.89 48.58
N SER A 26 -0.95 -30.98 48.51
CA SER A 26 -1.64 -31.06 47.23
C SER A 26 -1.25 -29.82 46.43
N LYS A 27 -0.56 -30.03 45.29
CA LYS A 27 -0.37 -28.95 44.32
C LYS A 27 -1.77 -28.48 43.90
N PRO A 28 -2.15 -27.21 44.10
CA PRO A 28 -3.25 -26.68 43.33
C PRO A 28 -2.82 -26.79 41.85
N MET A 29 -3.50 -27.66 41.10
CA MET A 29 -3.51 -27.55 39.65
C MET A 29 -4.20 -26.22 39.36
N ALA A 30 -3.43 -25.14 39.30
CA ALA A 30 -3.82 -23.96 38.56
C ALA A 30 -3.92 -24.44 37.11
N VAL A 31 -5.14 -24.82 36.71
CA VAL A 31 -5.50 -24.83 35.31
C VAL A 31 -5.45 -23.37 34.92
N GLU A 32 -4.30 -22.91 34.42
CA GLU A 32 -4.25 -21.70 33.63
C GLU A 32 -5.19 -21.95 32.45
N ALA A 33 -6.43 -21.47 32.61
CA ALA A 33 -7.35 -21.38 31.50
C ALA A 33 -6.64 -20.50 30.48
N THR A 34 -6.14 -21.12 29.42
CA THR A 34 -5.58 -20.45 28.27
C THR A 34 -6.74 -19.66 27.68
N VAL A 35 -6.83 -18.39 28.05
CA VAL A 35 -7.83 -17.48 27.49
C VAL A 35 -7.47 -17.37 26.02
N GLY A 36 -8.29 -17.98 25.17
CA GLY A 36 -8.05 -17.99 23.73
C GLY A 36 -8.05 -16.57 23.20
N VAL A 37 -7.13 -16.25 22.30
CA VAL A 37 -7.03 -14.93 21.68
C VAL A 37 -8.16 -14.82 20.66
N ASN A 38 -9.10 -13.91 20.85
CA ASN A 38 -10.11 -13.61 19.82
C ASN A 38 -9.65 -12.42 19.01
N LEU A 39 -9.30 -12.67 17.75
CA LEU A 39 -8.87 -11.65 16.80
C LEU A 39 -10.02 -10.69 16.41
N GLY A 40 -11.29 -11.01 16.65
CA GLY A 40 -12.40 -10.18 16.15
C GLY A 40 -12.58 -10.27 14.63
N ASP A 41 -13.49 -9.46 14.09
CA ASP A 41 -13.98 -9.63 12.71
C ASP A 41 -13.12 -8.89 11.67
N HIS A 42 -12.61 -7.70 12.03
CA HIS A 42 -11.69 -6.91 11.21
C HIS A 42 -10.54 -6.41 12.06
N LEU A 43 -9.32 -6.75 11.66
CA LEU A 43 -8.11 -6.28 12.31
C LEU A 43 -7.15 -5.73 11.28
N ARG A 44 -6.57 -4.59 11.61
CA ARG A 44 -5.33 -4.15 10.99
C ARG A 44 -4.20 -4.34 11.99
N TRP A 45 -3.13 -4.94 11.48
CA TRP A 45 -1.85 -5.05 12.16
C TRP A 45 -0.84 -4.14 11.46
N LEU A 46 0.04 -3.52 12.23
CA LEU A 46 1.06 -2.58 11.77
C LEU A 46 2.39 -2.96 12.40
N GLY A 47 3.45 -2.99 11.61
CA GLY A 47 4.79 -3.26 12.11
C GLY A 47 5.81 -3.33 10.99
N TYR A 48 6.71 -4.30 11.04
CA TYR A 48 7.80 -4.37 10.07
C TYR A 48 8.14 -5.80 9.66
N ALA A 49 8.63 -5.89 8.42
CA ALA A 49 9.36 -7.02 7.89
C ALA A 49 10.86 -6.72 7.96
N LYS A 50 11.63 -7.65 8.52
CA LYS A 50 13.09 -7.55 8.72
C LYS A 50 13.79 -8.68 7.96
N PRO A 51 14.42 -8.40 6.82
CA PRO A 51 15.26 -9.37 6.15
C PRO A 51 16.43 -9.77 7.04
N ALA A 52 16.75 -11.07 7.13
CA ALA A 52 17.76 -11.58 8.05
C ALA A 52 19.15 -10.95 7.85
N GLU A 53 19.53 -10.66 6.60
CA GLU A 53 20.83 -10.10 6.23
C GLU A 53 20.83 -8.57 6.12
N ALA A 54 19.66 -7.93 6.13
CA ALA A 54 19.56 -6.50 5.91
C ALA A 54 19.69 -5.71 7.22
N GLN A 55 20.34 -4.54 7.13
CA GLN A 55 20.43 -3.57 8.23
C GLN A 55 19.28 -2.55 8.20
N VAL A 56 18.17 -2.89 7.54
CA VAL A 56 16.97 -2.07 7.42
C VAL A 56 15.74 -2.88 7.78
N LYS A 57 14.65 -2.18 8.07
CA LYS A 57 13.31 -2.77 8.23
C LYS A 57 12.34 -2.16 7.22
N ILE A 58 11.38 -2.95 6.77
CA ILE A 58 10.37 -2.56 5.78
C ILE A 58 9.02 -2.45 6.49
N PRO A 59 8.38 -1.27 6.53
CA PRO A 59 7.03 -1.11 7.05
C PRO A 59 6.07 -2.15 6.45
N ALA A 60 5.33 -2.81 7.33
CA ALA A 60 4.40 -3.86 6.96
C ALA A 60 3.04 -3.62 7.61
N THR A 61 1.96 -3.80 6.84
CA THR A 61 0.59 -3.84 7.37
C THR A 61 -0.05 -5.17 7.02
N LEU A 62 -0.85 -5.75 7.91
CA LEU A 62 -1.67 -6.92 7.61
C LEU A 62 -3.12 -6.62 7.98
N ASP A 63 -3.97 -6.61 6.97
CA ASP A 63 -5.41 -6.52 7.12
C ASP A 63 -6.01 -7.93 7.13
N LEU A 64 -6.73 -8.29 8.19
CA LEU A 64 -7.44 -9.55 8.32
C LEU A 64 -8.96 -9.31 8.30
N ALA A 65 -9.64 -10.07 7.47
CA ALA A 65 -11.07 -10.02 7.25
C ALA A 65 -11.69 -11.39 7.51
N ARG A 66 -12.46 -11.55 8.59
CA ARG A 66 -13.03 -12.86 8.99
C ARG A 66 -14.11 -13.31 7.99
N VAL A 67 -13.93 -14.50 7.41
CA VAL A 67 -14.84 -15.10 6.42
C VAL A 67 -15.78 -16.12 7.03
N GLN A 68 -15.31 -16.88 8.02
CA GLN A 68 -16.08 -17.96 8.61
C GLN A 68 -15.58 -18.24 10.02
N SER A 69 -16.47 -18.67 10.90
CA SER A 69 -16.11 -19.31 12.17
C SER A 69 -16.76 -20.68 12.22
N SER A 70 -15.97 -21.74 12.33
CA SER A 70 -16.47 -23.12 12.44
C SER A 70 -15.80 -23.82 13.61
N GLY A 71 -16.55 -24.02 14.69
CA GLY A 71 -16.01 -24.54 15.94
C GLY A 71 -15.01 -23.56 16.55
N ASN A 72 -13.81 -24.04 16.85
CA ASN A 72 -12.74 -23.20 17.41
C ASN A 72 -11.91 -22.50 16.32
N ILE A 73 -12.00 -22.91 15.05
CA ILE A 73 -11.15 -22.32 14.00
C ILE A 73 -11.90 -21.17 13.34
N SER A 74 -11.25 -20.00 13.32
CA SER A 74 -11.70 -18.85 12.54
C SER A 74 -10.94 -18.80 11.21
N LYS A 75 -11.63 -18.52 10.11
CA LYS A 75 -11.03 -18.31 8.79
C LYS A 75 -11.06 -16.84 8.39
N TYR A 76 -10.01 -16.38 7.74
CA TYR A 76 -9.85 -15.01 7.29
C TYR A 76 -9.36 -14.96 5.83
N ARG A 77 -9.65 -13.85 5.15
CA ARG A 77 -8.80 -13.35 4.06
C ARG A 77 -7.75 -12.42 4.65
N GLY A 78 -6.55 -12.40 4.09
CA GLY A 78 -5.49 -11.48 4.52
C GLY A 78 -4.92 -10.68 3.38
N ILE A 79 -4.65 -9.39 3.63
CA ILE A 79 -3.89 -8.55 2.71
C ILE A 79 -2.71 -7.98 3.48
N MET A 80 -1.49 -8.41 3.13
CA MET A 80 -0.26 -7.90 3.70
C MET A 80 0.42 -6.95 2.73
N ARG A 81 0.67 -5.71 3.15
CA ARG A 81 1.38 -4.70 2.35
C ARG A 81 2.75 -4.42 2.93
N LEU A 82 3.76 -4.40 2.07
CA LEU A 82 5.13 -4.00 2.38
C LEU A 82 5.41 -2.66 1.70
N SER A 83 5.82 -1.63 2.45
CA SER A 83 5.98 -0.26 1.92
C SER A 83 7.37 0.30 2.15
N LEU A 84 7.95 0.95 1.15
CA LEU A 84 9.19 1.71 1.26
C LEU A 84 8.88 3.14 1.68
N GLY A 85 9.74 3.73 2.54
CA GLY A 85 9.59 5.11 3.00
C GLY A 85 8.51 5.38 4.05
N GLY A 86 7.88 4.34 4.61
CA GLY A 86 6.90 4.45 5.69
C GLY A 86 5.59 3.71 5.40
N PHE A 87 4.67 3.68 6.38
CA PHE A 87 3.39 2.98 6.26
C PHE A 87 2.47 3.56 5.17
N SER A 88 2.60 4.85 4.89
CA SER A 88 1.88 5.54 3.81
C SER A 88 2.72 5.68 2.53
N GLY A 89 3.80 4.90 2.41
CA GLY A 89 4.69 4.91 1.25
C GLY A 89 3.97 4.51 -0.04
N HIS A 90 4.25 5.21 -1.13
CA HIS A 90 3.66 4.97 -2.45
C HIS A 90 4.43 3.90 -3.26
N GLU A 91 5.58 3.48 -2.75
CA GLU A 91 6.35 2.35 -3.25
C GLU A 91 6.04 1.16 -2.37
N TYR A 92 5.11 0.32 -2.81
CA TYR A 92 4.65 -0.79 -2.00
C TYR A 92 4.32 -2.00 -2.85
N ASP A 93 4.47 -3.17 -2.25
CA ASP A 93 4.00 -4.44 -2.77
C ASP A 93 2.95 -5.03 -1.83
N THR A 94 2.10 -5.91 -2.33
CA THR A 94 0.99 -6.47 -1.56
C THR A 94 0.80 -7.95 -1.84
N LEU A 95 0.57 -8.68 -0.77
CA LEU A 95 0.41 -10.12 -0.70
C LEU A 95 -1.02 -10.41 -0.26
N TYR A 96 -1.82 -10.94 -1.18
CA TYR A 96 -3.17 -11.38 -0.89
C TYR A 96 -3.16 -12.87 -0.55
N PHE A 97 -3.76 -13.22 0.59
CA PHE A 97 -3.92 -14.59 1.06
C PHE A 97 -5.40 -14.95 1.10
N ASN A 98 -5.74 -15.97 0.33
CA ASN A 98 -7.11 -16.42 0.22
C ASN A 98 -7.55 -17.08 1.53
N ASP A 99 -6.79 -17.96 2.15
CA ASP A 99 -7.28 -18.72 3.30
C ASP A 99 -6.26 -18.63 4.44
N ILE A 100 -6.61 -17.87 5.47
CA ILE A 100 -5.87 -17.82 6.73
C ILE A 100 -6.72 -18.49 7.80
N SER A 101 -6.24 -19.60 8.34
CA SER A 101 -6.89 -20.28 9.46
C SER A 101 -6.24 -19.86 10.78
N HIS A 102 -7.05 -19.52 11.77
CA HIS A 102 -6.63 -19.14 13.10
C HIS A 102 -7.13 -20.13 14.14
N ASP A 103 -6.21 -20.69 14.90
CA ASP A 103 -6.52 -21.46 16.11
C ASP A 103 -6.38 -20.56 17.35
N PRO A 104 -7.48 -20.15 17.99
CA PRO A 104 -7.46 -19.24 19.14
C PRO A 104 -6.85 -19.87 20.39
N VAL A 105 -6.75 -21.20 20.47
CA VAL A 105 -6.15 -21.89 21.63
C VAL A 105 -4.63 -21.73 21.60
N THR A 106 -4.03 -21.91 20.42
CA THR A 106 -2.58 -21.80 20.24
C THR A 106 -2.14 -20.40 19.78
N GLY A 107 -3.07 -19.56 19.33
CA GLY A 107 -2.79 -18.31 18.63
C GLY A 107 -2.20 -18.52 17.23
N THR A 108 -2.17 -19.75 16.71
CA THR A 108 -1.49 -20.06 15.45
C THR A 108 -2.30 -19.55 14.27
N LEU A 109 -1.62 -18.92 13.32
CA LEU A 109 -2.14 -18.53 12.01
C LEU A 109 -1.50 -19.40 10.92
N ILE A 110 -2.31 -19.98 10.06
CA ILE A 110 -1.87 -20.78 8.91
C ILE A 110 -2.28 -20.03 7.65
N PHE A 111 -1.30 -19.49 6.93
CA PHE A 111 -1.51 -18.75 5.69
C PHE A 111 -1.51 -19.70 4.49
N SER A 112 -2.51 -19.60 3.62
CA SER A 112 -2.61 -20.40 2.40
C SER A 112 -3.35 -19.66 1.28
N GLY A 113 -3.18 -20.13 0.05
CA GLY A 113 -3.66 -19.43 -1.15
C GLY A 113 -3.05 -18.04 -1.32
N GLY A 114 -1.79 -17.85 -0.90
CA GLY A 114 -1.01 -16.66 -1.24
C GLY A 114 -0.31 -16.79 -2.60
N PRO A 115 0.59 -15.85 -2.96
CA PRO A 115 1.48 -16.00 -4.11
C PRO A 115 2.30 -17.29 -4.03
N ASP A 116 2.46 -17.99 -5.15
CA ASP A 116 3.14 -19.30 -5.22
C ASP A 116 4.60 -19.25 -4.76
N ASP A 117 5.20 -18.06 -4.78
CA ASP A 117 6.59 -17.82 -4.44
C ASP A 117 6.82 -17.37 -2.99
N ILE A 118 5.78 -17.30 -2.16
CA ILE A 118 5.86 -16.79 -0.79
C ILE A 118 5.15 -17.71 0.21
N GLU A 119 5.88 -18.12 1.25
CA GLU A 119 5.37 -18.90 2.38
C GLU A 119 5.47 -18.08 3.68
N ILE A 120 4.37 -17.99 4.43
CA ILE A 120 4.38 -17.43 5.80
C ILE A 120 4.30 -18.59 6.78
N ALA A 121 5.39 -18.83 7.50
CA ALA A 121 5.55 -19.95 8.42
C ALA A 121 5.64 -19.49 9.87
N GLY A 122 5.22 -20.36 10.79
CA GLY A 122 5.33 -20.14 12.23
C GLY A 122 4.59 -18.90 12.73
N ALA A 123 3.52 -18.49 12.04
CA ALA A 123 2.79 -17.29 12.41
C ALA A 123 1.97 -17.53 13.69
N THR A 124 2.19 -16.70 14.68
CA THR A 124 1.49 -16.71 15.96
C THR A 124 0.99 -15.31 16.27
N ALA A 125 -0.26 -15.21 16.68
CA ALA A 125 -0.90 -13.97 17.09
C ALA A 125 -1.30 -14.05 18.56
N THR A 126 -0.92 -13.02 19.30
CA THR A 126 -1.35 -12.73 20.67
C THR A 126 -2.20 -11.46 20.65
N GLU A 127 -2.77 -11.04 21.77
CA GLU A 127 -3.47 -9.74 21.83
C GLU A 127 -2.55 -8.54 21.55
N GLN A 128 -1.23 -8.70 21.62
CA GLN A 128 -0.26 -7.59 21.53
C GLN A 128 0.66 -7.68 20.32
N LEU A 129 0.92 -8.89 19.83
CA LEU A 129 1.95 -9.13 18.82
C LEU A 129 1.55 -10.29 17.92
N LEU A 130 1.73 -10.08 16.63
CA LEU A 130 1.77 -11.10 15.60
C LEU A 130 3.21 -11.24 15.13
N SER A 131 3.77 -12.44 15.28
CA SER A 131 5.11 -12.78 14.80
C SER A 131 5.04 -13.89 13.75
N ALA A 132 5.83 -13.79 12.69
CA ALA A 132 5.91 -14.82 11.65
C ALA A 132 7.29 -14.82 10.95
N GLN A 133 7.54 -15.83 10.12
CA GLN A 133 8.66 -15.89 9.19
C GLN A 133 8.13 -15.98 7.76
N MET A 134 8.51 -15.02 6.91
CA MET A 134 8.23 -15.06 5.49
C MET A 134 9.43 -15.63 4.74
N LYS A 135 9.18 -16.64 3.92
CA LYS A 135 10.16 -17.31 3.07
C LYS A 135 9.78 -17.15 1.61
N MET A 136 10.77 -16.84 0.78
CA MET A 136 10.56 -16.76 -0.67
C MET A 136 11.01 -18.05 -1.37
N SER A 137 10.51 -18.30 -2.59
CA SER A 137 10.70 -19.53 -3.37
C SER A 137 12.16 -19.88 -3.68
N ASP A 138 13.05 -18.89 -3.72
CA ASP A 138 14.49 -19.13 -3.84
C ASP A 138 15.12 -19.73 -2.57
N LYS A 139 14.33 -19.84 -1.48
CA LYS A 139 14.61 -20.46 -0.18
C LYS A 139 15.90 -19.97 0.49
N LYS A 140 16.45 -18.84 0.04
CA LYS A 140 17.67 -18.24 0.58
C LYS A 140 17.40 -16.99 1.40
N ARG A 141 16.17 -16.47 1.33
CA ARG A 141 15.81 -15.20 1.94
C ARG A 141 14.69 -15.43 2.96
N ASP A 142 15.08 -15.30 4.22
CA ASP A 142 14.18 -15.32 5.37
C ASP A 142 13.93 -13.87 5.83
N VAL A 143 12.65 -13.56 6.08
CA VAL A 143 12.20 -12.25 6.53
C VAL A 143 11.35 -12.42 7.77
N ALA A 144 11.82 -11.91 8.91
CA ALA A 144 11.05 -11.92 10.14
C ALA A 144 9.95 -10.85 10.07
N ILE A 145 8.73 -11.20 10.46
CA ILE A 145 7.58 -10.28 10.51
C ILE A 145 7.18 -10.10 11.97
N GLU A 146 7.07 -8.85 12.40
CA GLU A 146 6.59 -8.46 13.73
C GLU A 146 5.60 -7.32 13.58
N LEU A 147 4.34 -7.58 13.93
CA LEU A 147 3.23 -6.63 13.78
C LEU A 147 2.45 -6.51 15.09
N ILE A 148 1.91 -5.32 15.36
CA ILE A 148 1.00 -5.09 16.50
C ILE A 148 -0.37 -4.66 16.03
N PRO A 149 -1.42 -4.88 16.83
CA PRO A 149 -2.75 -4.38 16.51
C PRO A 149 -2.71 -2.86 16.37
N GLU A 150 -3.39 -2.35 15.36
CA GLU A 150 -3.44 -0.92 15.10
C GLU A 150 -3.98 -0.11 16.29
N GLN A 151 -4.91 -0.68 17.06
CA GLN A 151 -5.48 -0.02 18.23
C GLN A 151 -4.42 0.25 19.32
N GLN A 152 -3.27 -0.40 19.26
CA GLN A 152 -2.15 -0.19 20.18
C GLN A 152 -1.14 0.85 19.66
N MET A 153 -1.26 1.30 18.40
CA MET A 153 -0.42 2.36 17.82
C MET A 153 -0.86 3.78 18.23
N VAL A 154 -1.20 3.96 19.50
CA VAL A 154 -1.61 5.28 20.02
C VAL A 154 -0.37 6.05 20.46
N GLY A 155 0.13 6.90 19.57
CA GLY A 155 1.19 7.88 19.85
C GLY A 155 2.59 7.48 19.37
N PRO A 156 3.52 8.46 19.30
CA PRO A 156 4.87 8.27 18.76
C PRO A 156 5.71 7.25 19.53
N ASP A 157 5.39 6.98 20.80
CA ASP A 157 6.13 6.07 21.65
C ASP A 157 5.84 4.59 21.37
N ALA A 158 4.62 4.24 20.94
CA ALA A 158 4.25 2.86 20.60
C ALA A 158 5.06 2.33 19.40
N SER A 159 5.32 3.18 18.41
CA SER A 159 6.21 2.87 17.28
C SER A 159 7.69 2.78 17.66
N ASN A 160 8.11 3.39 18.77
CA ASN A 160 9.50 3.35 19.21
C ASN A 160 9.80 2.11 20.06
N LEU A 161 8.82 1.62 20.83
CA LEU A 161 9.00 0.54 21.82
C LEU A 161 9.21 -0.84 21.20
N ILE A 162 8.57 -1.14 20.07
CA ILE A 162 8.66 -2.47 19.43
C ILE A 162 9.74 -2.48 18.35
N PHE A 163 10.11 -1.30 17.84
CA PHE A 163 10.81 -1.20 16.58
C PHE A 163 12.13 -0.42 16.67
N ALA A 164 12.69 -0.25 17.87
CA ALA A 164 14.01 0.35 18.05
C ALA A 164 15.11 -0.51 17.40
N GLY A 165 16.11 0.15 16.82
CA GLY A 165 17.40 -0.48 16.49
C GLY A 165 17.74 -0.64 15.01
N LEU A 166 16.79 -0.55 14.08
CA LEU A 166 17.08 -0.53 12.64
C LEU A 166 16.38 0.63 11.93
N PRO A 167 17.05 1.30 10.97
CA PRO A 167 16.43 2.32 10.13
C PRO A 167 15.35 1.70 9.23
N VAL A 168 14.28 2.47 8.99
CA VAL A 168 13.30 2.16 7.95
C VAL A 168 13.96 2.32 6.59
N ILE A 169 13.74 1.37 5.69
CA ILE A 169 14.18 1.51 4.30
C ILE A 169 13.59 2.79 3.70
N PRO A 170 14.41 3.72 3.19
CA PRO A 170 13.91 4.92 2.56
C PRO A 170 13.12 4.57 1.28
N PRO A 171 12.30 5.49 0.76
CA PRO A 171 11.84 5.35 -0.61
C PRO A 171 13.04 5.33 -1.57
N ILE A 172 12.90 4.62 -2.69
CA ILE A 172 13.87 4.56 -3.77
C ILE A 172 13.73 5.74 -4.72
N THR A 173 12.51 6.27 -4.88
CA THR A 173 12.31 7.53 -5.58
C THR A 173 13.11 8.60 -4.87
N GLY A 174 13.87 9.39 -5.62
CA GLY A 174 14.70 10.43 -5.04
C GLY A 174 15.88 10.84 -5.90
N SER A 175 16.64 11.79 -5.37
CA SER A 175 17.95 12.16 -5.91
C SER A 175 19.04 11.60 -5.01
N TYR A 176 20.08 11.04 -5.63
CA TYR A 176 21.27 10.51 -4.97
C TYR A 176 22.49 11.25 -5.51
N SER A 177 23.32 11.75 -4.62
CA SER A 177 24.51 12.54 -4.95
C SER A 177 25.78 11.76 -4.59
N ALA A 178 26.72 11.71 -5.51
CA ALA A 178 28.00 11.02 -5.40
C ALA A 178 29.14 11.94 -5.82
N ASN A 179 30.32 11.73 -5.21
CA ASN A 179 31.54 12.36 -5.66
C ASN A 179 32.52 11.28 -6.17
N CYS A 180 32.26 10.79 -7.37
CA CYS A 180 33.04 9.72 -7.99
C CYS A 180 33.82 10.27 -9.20
N PRO A 181 35.17 10.34 -9.14
CA PRO A 181 35.98 10.83 -10.25
C PRO A 181 35.69 10.08 -11.54
N GLY A 182 35.39 10.80 -12.63
CA GLY A 182 35.12 10.20 -13.94
C GLY A 182 33.75 9.50 -14.10
N GLN A 183 32.97 9.32 -13.03
CA GLN A 183 31.63 8.74 -13.04
C GLN A 183 30.53 9.82 -12.91
N PHE A 184 29.26 9.42 -12.80
CA PHE A 184 28.15 10.35 -12.57
C PHE A 184 28.33 11.03 -11.20
N SER A 185 27.90 12.29 -11.09
CA SER A 185 27.81 12.97 -9.80
C SER A 185 26.48 12.72 -9.11
N THR A 186 25.46 12.36 -9.87
CA THR A 186 24.10 12.29 -9.37
C THR A 186 23.28 11.27 -10.13
N ILE A 187 22.42 10.53 -9.42
CA ILE A 187 21.40 9.66 -9.98
C ILE A 187 20.04 10.15 -9.47
N GLN A 188 19.08 10.30 -10.35
CA GLN A 188 17.66 10.44 -10.01
C GLN A 188 16.97 9.13 -10.31
N ILE A 189 16.19 8.62 -9.35
CA ILE A 189 15.33 7.46 -9.55
C ILE A 189 13.89 7.90 -9.34
N GLU A 190 13.01 7.43 -10.22
CA GLU A 190 11.57 7.53 -10.10
C GLU A 190 11.01 6.11 -10.02
N ALA A 191 10.24 5.81 -8.98
CA ALA A 191 9.57 4.53 -8.82
C ALA A 191 8.05 4.72 -8.88
N SER A 192 7.37 3.80 -9.54
CA SER A 192 5.91 3.78 -9.54
C SER A 192 5.38 2.39 -9.79
N LYS A 193 4.15 2.14 -9.36
CA LYS A 193 3.45 0.88 -9.62
C LYS A 193 2.83 0.88 -11.01
N TRP A 194 2.96 -0.25 -11.71
CA TRP A 194 2.43 -0.44 -13.05
C TRP A 194 1.48 -1.63 -13.09
N ARG A 195 0.53 -1.59 -14.04
CA ARG A 195 -0.45 -2.67 -14.25
C ARG A 195 0.18 -4.05 -14.46
N LYS A 196 1.33 -4.11 -15.12
CA LYS A 196 1.99 -5.37 -15.45
C LYS A 196 3.29 -5.53 -14.67
N LYS A 197 3.36 -6.60 -13.87
CA LYS A 197 4.58 -7.08 -13.21
C LYS A 197 5.72 -7.24 -14.22
N VAL A 198 6.92 -6.90 -13.78
CA VAL A 198 8.18 -7.01 -14.52
C VAL A 198 9.08 -7.97 -13.75
N GLY A 199 8.90 -9.26 -14.02
CA GLY A 199 9.61 -10.34 -13.34
C GLY A 199 8.80 -10.98 -12.22
N ASP A 200 9.47 -11.86 -11.50
CA ASP A 200 8.92 -12.62 -10.37
C ASP A 200 9.43 -12.01 -9.05
N GLY A 201 8.73 -12.27 -7.95
CA GLY A 201 9.12 -11.80 -6.62
C GLY A 201 8.46 -10.49 -6.18
N LEU A 202 8.84 -10.09 -4.97
CA LEU A 202 8.34 -8.89 -4.30
C LEU A 202 8.72 -7.61 -5.06
N PHE A 203 7.81 -6.64 -5.09
CA PHE A 203 7.95 -5.35 -5.77
C PHE A 203 8.15 -5.45 -7.29
N SER A 204 7.84 -6.59 -7.90
CA SER A 204 7.93 -6.78 -9.36
C SER A 204 6.96 -5.89 -10.15
N ASP A 205 5.91 -5.36 -9.51
CA ASP A 205 4.99 -4.36 -10.06
C ASP A 205 5.49 -2.91 -9.93
N VAL A 206 6.52 -2.66 -9.11
CA VAL A 206 7.19 -1.36 -9.01
C VAL A 206 8.28 -1.27 -10.07
N ARG A 207 8.08 -0.38 -11.05
CA ARG A 207 9.09 -0.10 -12.07
C ARG A 207 9.87 1.15 -11.71
N LEU A 208 11.14 1.11 -12.05
CA LEU A 208 12.03 2.24 -11.91
C LEU A 208 12.27 2.90 -13.26
N ALA A 209 12.35 4.22 -13.26
CA ALA A 209 13.00 5.00 -14.29
C ALA A 209 14.16 5.76 -13.63
N GLY A 210 15.25 5.94 -14.36
CA GLY A 210 16.47 6.50 -13.79
C GLY A 210 17.15 7.49 -14.72
N ARG A 211 17.89 8.45 -14.16
CA ARG A 211 18.74 9.37 -14.91
C ARG A 211 20.03 9.57 -14.16
N SER A 212 21.17 9.49 -14.84
CA SER A 212 22.46 9.84 -14.26
C SER A 212 23.01 11.09 -14.92
N GLY A 213 23.69 11.93 -14.16
CA GLY A 213 24.25 13.18 -14.67
C GLY A 213 25.56 13.60 -14.01
N LYS A 214 26.17 14.66 -14.54
CA LYS A 214 27.39 15.30 -14.03
C LYS A 214 27.28 16.83 -14.01
N PRO A 215 27.84 17.55 -13.03
CA PRO A 215 28.03 18.99 -13.12
C PRO A 215 29.07 19.25 -14.20
N GLU A 216 28.65 19.84 -15.32
CA GLU A 216 29.56 20.29 -16.38
C GLU A 216 29.21 21.74 -16.71
N THR A 217 29.86 22.66 -15.99
CA THR A 217 29.59 24.10 -16.07
C THR A 217 29.74 24.67 -17.48
N GLU A 218 30.65 24.09 -18.28
CA GLU A 218 30.91 24.52 -19.66
C GLU A 218 29.81 24.10 -20.65
N VAL A 219 29.14 22.98 -20.42
CA VAL A 219 28.19 22.38 -21.38
C VAL A 219 26.75 22.71 -21.01
N CYS A 220 26.34 22.50 -19.76
CA CYS A 220 24.98 22.75 -19.30
C CYS A 220 24.80 24.10 -18.60
N GLY A 221 25.90 24.83 -18.32
CA GLY A 221 25.89 26.08 -17.56
C GLY A 221 26.16 25.88 -16.07
N ALA A 222 26.49 26.98 -15.37
CA ALA A 222 26.73 26.96 -13.93
C ALA A 222 25.49 26.41 -13.18
N ASP A 223 25.76 25.61 -12.14
CA ASP A 223 24.74 24.99 -11.27
C ASP A 223 23.76 24.03 -11.97
N ARG A 224 24.12 23.54 -13.17
CA ARG A 224 23.34 22.55 -13.90
C ARG A 224 24.06 21.21 -13.99
N ILE A 225 23.27 20.16 -14.02
CA ILE A 225 23.74 18.79 -14.18
C ILE A 225 23.35 18.30 -15.57
N CYS A 226 24.35 17.94 -16.36
CA CYS A 226 24.23 17.41 -17.70
C CYS A 226 23.80 15.94 -17.63
N LEU A 227 22.79 15.54 -18.40
CA LEU A 227 22.40 14.14 -18.53
C LEU A 227 23.50 13.35 -19.22
N LYS A 228 23.89 12.26 -18.57
CA LYS A 228 24.83 11.30 -19.12
C LYS A 228 24.09 10.06 -19.61
N GLU A 229 23.20 9.50 -18.79
CA GLU A 229 22.47 8.27 -19.09
C GLU A 229 21.01 8.39 -18.67
N SER A 230 20.12 7.80 -19.46
CA SER A 230 18.70 7.67 -19.13
C SER A 230 18.31 6.19 -19.14
N PHE A 231 17.64 5.75 -18.10
CA PHE A 231 17.13 4.40 -17.91
C PHE A 231 15.62 4.45 -18.02
N ALA A 232 15.08 3.78 -19.04
CA ALA A 232 13.64 3.78 -19.32
C ALA A 232 12.87 2.77 -18.45
N ALA A 233 13.58 1.79 -17.90
CA ALA A 233 13.03 0.74 -17.07
C ALA A 233 14.02 0.34 -15.98
N GLY A 234 13.52 -0.38 -15.00
CA GLY A 234 14.30 -0.92 -13.91
C GLY A 234 13.40 -1.63 -12.91
N SER A 235 14.04 -2.32 -11.98
CA SER A 235 13.40 -3.08 -10.91
C SER A 235 14.13 -2.87 -9.59
N VAL A 236 13.41 -3.10 -8.51
CA VAL A 236 13.94 -3.09 -7.15
C VAL A 236 13.68 -4.45 -6.50
N ASP A 237 14.68 -4.94 -5.77
CA ASP A 237 14.52 -5.97 -4.75
C ASP A 237 15.01 -5.41 -3.40
N PRO A 238 14.11 -4.90 -2.55
CA PRO A 238 14.52 -4.24 -1.30
C PRO A 238 14.99 -5.26 -0.25
N ILE A 239 14.63 -6.54 -0.41
CA ILE A 239 15.06 -7.63 0.48
C ILE A 239 16.52 -7.97 0.21
N ALA A 240 16.90 -8.09 -1.06
CA ALA A 240 18.29 -8.30 -1.48
C ALA A 240 19.13 -7.01 -1.50
N GLY A 241 18.49 -5.85 -1.33
CA GLY A 241 19.14 -4.55 -1.50
C GLY A 241 19.68 -4.37 -2.92
N LEU A 242 18.93 -4.80 -3.94
CA LEU A 242 19.33 -4.71 -5.34
C LEU A 242 18.43 -3.73 -6.11
N VAL A 243 19.05 -2.90 -6.93
CA VAL A 243 18.38 -1.98 -7.84
C VAL A 243 18.97 -2.20 -9.24
N SER A 244 18.13 -2.51 -10.21
CA SER A 244 18.55 -2.68 -11.59
C SER A 244 17.92 -1.58 -12.43
N LEU A 245 18.74 -0.82 -13.15
CA LEU A 245 18.31 0.22 -14.08
C LEU A 245 18.74 -0.18 -15.49
N GLY A 246 17.87 0.01 -16.48
CA GLY A 246 18.08 -0.46 -17.83
C GLY A 246 17.44 0.40 -18.92
N ASN A 247 18.03 0.33 -20.11
CA ASN A 247 17.44 0.71 -21.38
C ASN A 247 17.86 -0.30 -22.46
N ASN A 248 17.53 -0.05 -23.72
CA ASN A 248 17.81 -0.98 -24.84
C ASN A 248 19.31 -1.27 -25.07
N SER A 249 20.21 -0.47 -24.51
CA SER A 249 21.66 -0.51 -24.79
C SER A 249 22.55 -0.55 -23.54
N LEU A 250 22.00 -0.25 -22.37
CA LEU A 250 22.73 -0.06 -21.13
C LEU A 250 21.93 -0.66 -19.98
N SER A 251 22.61 -1.46 -19.15
CA SER A 251 22.12 -1.87 -17.84
C SER A 251 23.11 -1.45 -16.76
N ARG A 252 22.58 -1.11 -15.60
CA ARG A 252 23.33 -0.71 -14.41
C ARG A 252 22.72 -1.45 -13.22
N HIS A 253 23.53 -2.23 -12.53
CA HIS A 253 23.14 -2.91 -11.31
C HIS A 253 23.76 -2.17 -10.13
N CYS A 254 22.92 -1.81 -9.17
CA CYS A 254 23.31 -1.09 -7.97
C CYS A 254 22.89 -1.88 -6.74
N SER A 255 23.62 -1.72 -5.64
CA SER A 255 23.15 -2.16 -4.33
C SER A 255 22.57 -0.99 -3.54
N LEU A 256 21.44 -1.22 -2.89
CA LEU A 256 20.80 -0.30 -1.97
C LEU A 256 21.22 -0.66 -0.55
N ASN A 257 21.90 0.27 0.12
CA ASN A 257 22.33 0.10 1.50
C ASN A 257 21.97 1.35 2.30
N ASN A 258 20.96 1.24 3.17
CA ASN A 258 20.40 2.39 3.90
C ASN A 258 20.00 3.51 2.92
N ASN A 259 20.57 4.69 3.10
CA ASN A 259 20.36 5.87 2.26
C ASN A 259 21.40 5.97 1.12
N GLN A 260 22.06 4.87 0.75
CA GLN A 260 23.09 4.86 -0.28
C GLN A 260 22.73 3.91 -1.42
N LEU A 261 23.00 4.37 -2.64
CA LEU A 261 22.93 3.60 -3.86
C LEU A 261 24.35 3.41 -4.40
N ILE A 262 24.82 2.17 -4.43
CA ILE A 262 26.19 1.83 -4.84
C ILE A 262 26.15 1.23 -6.25
N CYS A 263 26.57 1.98 -7.26
CA CYS A 263 26.57 1.53 -8.66
C CYS A 263 28.00 1.56 -9.21
N ASP A 264 28.50 0.44 -9.77
CA ASP A 264 29.85 0.34 -10.34
C ASP A 264 30.96 0.87 -9.41
N GLY A 265 30.84 0.59 -8.11
CA GLY A 265 31.75 1.07 -7.06
C GLY A 265 31.55 2.53 -6.63
N CYS A 266 30.65 3.27 -7.29
CA CYS A 266 30.29 4.64 -6.91
C CYS A 266 29.23 4.64 -5.82
N VAL A 267 29.50 5.31 -4.70
CA VAL A 267 28.54 5.45 -3.59
C VAL A 267 27.80 6.78 -3.73
N ALA A 268 26.52 6.72 -4.07
CA ALA A 268 25.63 7.87 -4.12
C ALA A 268 24.75 7.92 -2.87
N THR A 269 24.72 9.06 -2.17
CA THR A 269 23.93 9.26 -0.95
C THR A 269 22.63 9.97 -1.28
N TYR A 270 21.51 9.48 -0.74
CA TYR A 270 20.19 10.08 -0.87
C TYR A 270 20.20 11.53 -0.38
N ASP A 271 19.62 12.42 -1.18
CA ASP A 271 19.45 13.83 -0.89
C ASP A 271 18.00 14.10 -0.44
N PRO A 272 17.74 14.14 0.88
CA PRO A 272 16.40 14.34 1.42
C PRO A 272 15.87 15.75 1.21
N ILE A 273 16.72 16.71 0.84
CA ILE A 273 16.33 18.12 0.62
C ILE A 273 15.98 18.33 -0.85
N SER A 274 16.34 17.39 -1.73
CA SER A 274 15.95 17.45 -3.13
C SER A 274 14.44 17.62 -3.27
N GLN A 275 14.01 18.45 -4.22
CA GLN A 275 12.58 18.63 -4.50
C GLN A 275 11.90 17.29 -4.86
N TYR A 276 12.67 16.31 -5.34
CA TYR A 276 12.21 14.93 -5.54
C TYR A 276 11.88 14.22 -4.23
N ALA A 277 12.72 14.35 -3.20
CA ALA A 277 12.50 13.74 -1.89
C ALA A 277 11.29 14.35 -1.16
N GLN A 278 11.04 15.66 -1.33
CA GLN A 278 9.91 16.35 -0.69
C GLN A 278 8.53 15.93 -1.23
N LEU A 279 8.46 15.37 -2.44
CA LEU A 279 7.21 14.80 -3.00
C LEU A 279 6.80 13.50 -2.28
N ILE A 280 7.76 12.88 -1.62
CA ILE A 280 7.61 11.63 -0.89
C ILE A 280 7.43 12.03 0.57
N GLY A 281 6.25 12.55 0.90
CA GLY A 281 5.92 12.91 2.28
C GLY A 281 6.41 11.82 3.22
N SER A 282 7.21 12.20 4.22
CA SER A 282 7.67 11.32 5.29
C SER A 282 6.44 10.96 6.13
N GLY A 283 5.69 9.96 5.66
CA GLY A 283 4.35 9.72 6.15
C GLY A 283 4.40 9.13 7.55
N GLU A 284 4.25 9.99 8.56
CA GLU A 284 3.55 9.58 9.76
C GLU A 284 2.25 8.89 9.32
N TYR A 285 1.98 7.72 9.89
CA TYR A 285 0.74 7.02 9.63
C TYR A 285 -0.42 7.91 10.08
N SER A 286 -1.09 8.53 9.12
CA SER A 286 -2.25 9.37 9.36
C SER A 286 -3.48 8.65 8.85
N ARG A 287 -4.46 8.51 9.74
CA ARG A 287 -5.81 8.09 9.38
C ARG A 287 -6.74 9.25 9.61
N HIS A 288 -7.51 9.53 8.57
CA HIS A 288 -8.59 10.48 8.68
C HIS A 288 -9.85 9.71 9.11
N PRO A 289 -10.50 10.08 10.23
CA PRO A 289 -11.77 9.48 10.59
C PRO A 289 -12.85 9.85 9.56
N ARG A 290 -13.74 8.90 9.26
CA ARG A 290 -14.88 9.11 8.36
C ARG A 290 -15.89 10.08 8.99
N LEU A 291 -16.50 10.92 8.15
CA LEU A 291 -17.70 11.69 8.50
C LEU A 291 -18.95 10.91 8.05
N ALA A 292 -19.87 10.66 8.98
CA ALA A 292 -21.16 10.03 8.70
C ALA A 292 -21.99 10.91 7.75
N HIS A 293 -22.62 10.31 6.74
CA HIS A 293 -23.36 11.04 5.71
C HIS A 293 -24.64 10.36 5.23
N VAL A 294 -24.86 9.11 5.60
CA VAL A 294 -26.16 8.46 5.48
C VAL A 294 -26.80 8.45 6.87
N GLN A 295 -28.08 8.83 6.94
CA GLN A 295 -28.86 8.74 8.18
C GLN A 295 -29.85 7.58 8.05
N PRO A 296 -30.03 6.76 9.11
CA PRO A 296 -31.12 5.81 9.18
C PRO A 296 -32.44 6.49 8.83
N ARG A 297 -33.24 5.85 7.98
CA ARG A 297 -34.59 6.32 7.71
C ARG A 297 -35.35 6.20 9.03
N GLY A 298 -35.84 7.31 9.58
CA GLY A 298 -36.50 7.36 10.90
C GLY A 298 -37.84 6.63 10.99
N ASP A 299 -38.09 5.64 10.13
CA ASP A 299 -39.31 4.84 10.14
C ASP A 299 -39.16 3.71 11.17
N ASN A 300 -39.82 3.85 12.32
CA ASN A 300 -39.86 2.88 13.43
C ASN A 300 -40.66 1.60 13.08
N GLY A 301 -40.40 0.98 11.93
CA GLY A 301 -41.08 -0.24 11.52
C GLY A 301 -40.52 -1.46 12.26
N ASP A 302 -41.32 -2.07 13.13
CA ASP A 302 -41.02 -3.30 13.89
C ASP A 302 -40.82 -4.58 13.02
N ASP A 303 -40.54 -4.46 11.72
CA ASP A 303 -40.33 -5.62 10.84
C ASP A 303 -38.83 -5.96 10.82
N PRO A 304 -38.40 -7.19 11.20
CA PRO A 304 -36.98 -7.55 11.18
C PRO A 304 -36.38 -7.35 9.79
N ASP A 305 -35.48 -6.36 9.70
CA ASP A 305 -34.70 -5.93 8.55
C ASP A 305 -34.30 -7.07 7.61
N LEU A 306 -35.13 -7.33 6.60
CA LEU A 306 -34.73 -8.14 5.47
C LEU A 306 -33.84 -7.30 4.54
N PRO A 307 -32.79 -7.90 3.97
CA PRO A 307 -31.87 -7.22 3.08
C PRO A 307 -32.65 -6.80 1.83
N GLN A 308 -32.61 -5.50 1.52
CA GLN A 308 -33.30 -4.97 0.34
C GLN A 308 -32.39 -5.12 -0.89
N PHE A 309 -32.79 -5.88 -1.89
CA PHE A 309 -32.04 -5.97 -3.15
C PHE A 309 -32.28 -4.73 -4.02
N GLY A 310 -31.27 -4.36 -4.81
CA GLY A 310 -31.32 -3.20 -5.69
C GLY A 310 -29.98 -2.45 -5.73
N GLU A 311 -30.04 -1.25 -6.29
CA GLU A 311 -28.89 -0.37 -6.44
C GLU A 311 -28.70 0.50 -5.19
N TYR A 312 -27.52 0.38 -4.58
CA TYR A 312 -27.08 1.21 -3.47
C TYR A 312 -26.10 2.27 -3.95
N TYR A 313 -26.25 3.49 -3.45
CA TYR A 313 -25.39 4.63 -3.78
C TYR A 313 -24.83 5.25 -2.51
N GLY A 314 -23.57 5.68 -2.54
CA GLY A 314 -22.95 6.36 -1.41
C GLY A 314 -21.48 6.64 -1.66
N PHE A 315 -20.70 6.72 -0.59
CA PHE A 315 -19.29 7.09 -0.73
C PHE A 315 -18.35 6.12 -0.03
N LEU A 316 -17.26 5.82 -0.73
CA LEU A 316 -16.03 5.27 -0.17
C LEU A 316 -15.17 6.42 0.34
N HIS A 317 -14.92 6.45 1.64
CA HIS A 317 -13.95 7.36 2.24
C HIS A 317 -12.56 6.73 2.21
N HIS A 318 -11.64 7.36 1.46
CA HIS A 318 -10.24 6.95 1.37
C HIS A 318 -9.49 7.43 2.61
N GLU A 319 -9.09 6.50 3.47
CA GLU A 319 -8.48 6.82 4.78
C GLU A 319 -7.12 7.51 4.66
N THR A 320 -6.39 7.24 3.57
CA THR A 320 -5.03 7.77 3.32
C THR A 320 -5.02 9.16 2.71
N THR A 321 -5.96 9.46 1.81
CA THR A 321 -6.02 10.75 1.08
C THR A 321 -7.07 11.71 1.63
N ASN A 322 -7.91 11.24 2.55
CA ASN A 322 -9.08 11.96 3.06
C ASN A 322 -10.06 12.44 1.97
N THR A 323 -10.18 11.66 0.90
CA THR A 323 -11.12 11.94 -0.19
C THR A 323 -12.30 10.98 -0.17
N TYR A 324 -13.43 11.41 -0.70
CA TYR A 324 -14.62 10.57 -0.88
C TYR A 324 -14.74 10.21 -2.35
N GLN A 325 -15.05 8.96 -2.64
CA GLN A 325 -15.27 8.48 -3.99
C GLN A 325 -16.70 7.96 -4.08
N LEU A 326 -17.44 8.39 -5.10
CA LEU A 326 -18.80 7.92 -5.30
C LEU A 326 -18.79 6.44 -5.68
N VAL A 327 -19.66 5.67 -5.04
CA VAL A 327 -19.81 4.23 -5.23
C VAL A 327 -21.26 3.90 -5.56
N ALA A 328 -21.46 3.05 -6.56
CA ALA A 328 -22.70 2.30 -6.76
C ALA A 328 -22.45 0.81 -6.49
N LEU A 329 -23.34 0.16 -5.75
CA LEU A 329 -23.30 -1.28 -5.49
C LEU A 329 -24.67 -1.87 -5.83
N ASP A 330 -24.73 -2.60 -6.94
CA ASP A 330 -25.94 -3.29 -7.38
C ASP A 330 -25.95 -4.71 -6.80
N LEU A 331 -26.95 -5.01 -5.98
CA LEU A 331 -27.16 -6.30 -5.34
C LEU A 331 -28.40 -6.98 -5.91
N ASN A 332 -28.20 -8.11 -6.58
CA ASN A 332 -29.27 -8.85 -7.25
C ASN A 332 -29.46 -10.26 -6.66
N PRO A 333 -30.70 -10.71 -6.42
CA PRO A 333 -30.97 -12.08 -6.05
C PRO A 333 -30.60 -13.05 -7.18
N THR A 334 -29.93 -14.15 -6.88
CA THR A 334 -29.68 -15.18 -7.91
C THR A 334 -30.96 -15.97 -8.21
N ALA A 335 -31.22 -16.27 -9.50
CA ALA A 335 -32.50 -16.73 -10.05
C ALA A 335 -33.13 -18.00 -9.43
N ASN A 336 -32.47 -18.68 -8.49
CA ASN A 336 -33.05 -19.81 -7.75
C ASN A 336 -34.05 -19.40 -6.65
N LEU A 337 -34.33 -18.10 -6.49
CA LEU A 337 -35.20 -17.57 -5.43
C LEU A 337 -36.70 -17.68 -5.68
N HIS A 338 -37.17 -17.96 -6.90
CA HIS A 338 -38.61 -18.21 -7.13
C HIS A 338 -39.11 -19.57 -6.63
N ALA A 339 -38.22 -20.53 -6.35
CA ALA A 339 -38.59 -21.83 -5.80
C ALA A 339 -38.48 -21.92 -4.26
N ALA A 340 -37.89 -20.93 -3.59
CA ALA A 340 -37.53 -20.99 -2.17
C ALA A 340 -38.39 -20.11 -1.25
N ALA A 341 -39.41 -19.40 -1.79
CA ALA A 341 -40.32 -18.59 -0.99
C ALA A 341 -41.16 -19.41 0.04
N THR A 342 -41.10 -20.74 0.00
CA THR A 342 -41.76 -21.65 0.94
C THR A 342 -40.82 -22.48 1.82
N GLN A 343 -39.50 -22.33 1.69
CA GLN A 343 -38.52 -23.02 2.55
C GLN A 343 -37.38 -22.08 2.94
N ALA A 344 -37.65 -21.22 3.92
CA ALA A 344 -36.62 -20.60 4.75
C ALA A 344 -35.92 -21.67 5.60
N VAL A 345 -35.12 -22.53 4.96
CA VAL A 345 -34.34 -23.58 5.63
C VAL A 345 -32.88 -23.17 5.56
N SER A 346 -32.42 -22.49 6.63
CA SER A 346 -31.04 -22.43 7.15
C SER A 346 -29.86 -22.10 6.20
N GLY A 347 -30.08 -21.75 4.93
CA GLY A 347 -29.03 -21.71 3.91
C GLY A 347 -28.54 -20.32 3.47
N GLY A 348 -29.05 -19.25 4.06
CA GLY A 348 -28.76 -17.86 3.67
C GLY A 348 -29.27 -17.49 2.27
N GLN A 349 -29.30 -16.19 1.96
CA GLN A 349 -29.78 -15.71 0.65
C GLN A 349 -28.60 -15.53 -0.31
N LYS A 350 -28.64 -16.22 -1.47
CA LYS A 350 -27.61 -16.10 -2.51
C LYS A 350 -27.86 -14.90 -3.41
N MET A 351 -26.82 -14.12 -3.65
CA MET A 351 -26.87 -12.93 -4.49
C MET A 351 -25.63 -12.77 -5.36
N SER A 352 -25.77 -11.99 -6.42
CA SER A 352 -24.68 -11.45 -7.23
C SER A 352 -24.55 -9.97 -6.95
N ALA A 353 -23.31 -9.45 -6.99
CA ALA A 353 -23.05 -8.04 -6.77
C ALA A 353 -22.14 -7.46 -7.87
N VAL A 354 -22.40 -6.21 -8.24
CA VAL A 354 -21.53 -5.40 -9.09
C VAL A 354 -21.27 -4.07 -8.39
N GLY A 355 -20.00 -3.76 -8.17
CA GLY A 355 -19.58 -2.49 -7.55
C GLY A 355 -18.92 -1.58 -8.57
N THR A 356 -19.34 -0.32 -8.62
CA THR A 356 -18.77 0.69 -9.51
C THR A 356 -18.20 1.85 -8.69
N LEU A 357 -16.93 2.17 -8.90
CA LEU A 357 -16.25 3.35 -8.36
C LEU A 357 -16.17 4.44 -9.42
N TYR A 358 -16.72 5.62 -9.15
CA TYR A 358 -16.71 6.74 -10.09
C TYR A 358 -15.59 7.73 -9.76
N PHE A 359 -15.00 8.34 -10.79
CA PHE A 359 -14.05 9.45 -10.67
C PHE A 359 -14.77 10.74 -11.07
N GLY A 360 -15.01 11.64 -10.13
CA GLY A 360 -15.89 12.80 -10.28
C GLY A 360 -17.34 12.51 -9.84
N GLU A 361 -18.29 13.19 -10.48
CA GLU A 361 -19.73 13.09 -10.19
C GLU A 361 -20.36 11.80 -10.77
N GLY A 362 -21.61 11.50 -10.41
CA GLY A 362 -22.30 10.25 -10.80
C GLY A 362 -22.61 10.10 -12.29
N ASP A 363 -22.47 11.17 -13.08
CA ASP A 363 -22.56 11.14 -14.54
C ASP A 363 -21.20 10.90 -15.23
N SER A 364 -20.15 10.61 -14.44
CA SER A 364 -18.81 10.48 -14.97
C SER A 364 -18.66 9.25 -15.86
N ASN A 365 -18.08 9.45 -17.04
CA ASN A 365 -17.65 8.37 -17.94
C ASN A 365 -16.32 7.73 -17.49
N GLU A 366 -15.77 8.16 -16.36
CA GLU A 366 -14.56 7.63 -15.75
C GLU A 366 -14.94 6.83 -14.52
N PHE A 367 -14.96 5.52 -14.66
CA PHE A 367 -15.30 4.61 -13.58
C PHE A 367 -14.56 3.29 -13.70
N ILE A 368 -14.60 2.54 -12.60
CA ILE A 368 -14.11 1.18 -12.52
C ILE A 368 -15.27 0.32 -12.04
N SER A 369 -15.55 -0.77 -12.75
CA SER A 369 -16.54 -1.76 -12.33
C SER A 369 -15.88 -3.08 -11.92
N TYR A 370 -16.41 -3.66 -10.83
CA TYR A 370 -15.98 -4.91 -10.24
C TYR A 370 -17.16 -5.88 -10.17
N HIS A 371 -16.98 -7.06 -10.77
CA HIS A 371 -17.94 -8.14 -10.69
C HIS A 371 -17.55 -9.08 -9.55
N PHE A 372 -18.43 -9.19 -8.55
CA PHE A 372 -18.19 -10.04 -7.39
C PHE A 372 -18.71 -11.45 -7.63
N LYS A 373 -18.00 -12.44 -7.06
CA LYS A 373 -18.47 -13.82 -7.04
C LYS A 373 -19.82 -13.88 -6.30
N PRO A 374 -20.70 -14.85 -6.65
CA PRO A 374 -21.93 -15.04 -5.88
C PRO A 374 -21.62 -15.28 -4.40
N SER A 375 -22.30 -14.53 -3.53
CA SER A 375 -22.14 -14.61 -2.07
C SER A 375 -23.45 -14.98 -1.41
N THR A 376 -23.36 -15.58 -0.23
CA THR A 376 -24.49 -15.90 0.63
C THR A 376 -24.53 -14.89 1.77
N TRP A 377 -25.67 -14.22 1.96
CA TRP A 377 -25.90 -13.40 3.14
C TRP A 377 -26.51 -14.25 4.27
N GLU A 378 -25.93 -14.12 5.45
CA GLU A 378 -26.41 -14.70 6.70
C GLU A 378 -26.63 -13.54 7.69
N SER A 379 -27.83 -13.41 8.27
CA SER A 379 -28.28 -12.20 8.98
C SER A 379 -27.48 -11.78 10.23
N ARG A 380 -26.42 -12.52 10.59
CA ARG A 380 -25.56 -12.25 11.76
C ARG A 380 -24.07 -12.25 11.43
N ALA A 381 -23.70 -12.43 10.17
CA ALA A 381 -22.30 -12.46 9.74
C ALA A 381 -22.02 -11.29 8.79
N PRO A 382 -20.81 -10.72 8.82
CA PRO A 382 -20.39 -9.78 7.79
C PRO A 382 -20.53 -10.42 6.40
N LEU A 383 -21.09 -9.67 5.46
CA LEU A 383 -21.17 -10.11 4.08
C LEU A 383 -19.88 -9.79 3.37
N ILE A 384 -19.29 -10.79 2.74
CA ILE A 384 -18.07 -10.63 1.96
C ILE A 384 -18.37 -10.75 0.47
N LEU A 385 -18.02 -9.71 -0.27
CA LEU A 385 -18.06 -9.65 -1.71
C LEU A 385 -16.62 -9.72 -2.22
N ASP A 386 -16.21 -10.88 -2.72
CA ASP A 386 -14.86 -11.11 -3.28
C ASP A 386 -14.93 -11.12 -4.81
N SER A 387 -14.23 -10.19 -5.46
CA SER A 387 -14.15 -10.16 -6.92
C SER A 387 -13.07 -11.12 -7.42
N ASN A 388 -13.09 -11.50 -8.69
CA ASN A 388 -11.91 -12.14 -9.30
C ASN A 388 -10.78 -11.14 -9.52
N GLY A 389 -11.12 -9.86 -9.70
CA GLY A 389 -10.17 -8.77 -9.83
C GLY A 389 -9.67 -8.25 -8.49
N GLU A 390 -9.45 -6.93 -8.46
CA GLU A 390 -8.73 -6.22 -7.41
C GLU A 390 -9.54 -5.94 -6.13
N ALA A 391 -10.88 -5.98 -6.18
CA ALA A 391 -11.72 -5.54 -5.07
C ALA A 391 -12.16 -6.67 -4.12
N LEU A 392 -12.21 -6.34 -2.84
CA LEU A 392 -12.86 -7.10 -1.77
C LEU A 392 -13.69 -6.11 -0.93
N VAL A 393 -14.99 -6.35 -0.79
CA VAL A 393 -15.87 -5.50 0.01
C VAL A 393 -16.43 -6.32 1.16
N ILE A 394 -16.40 -5.72 2.35
CA ILE A 394 -17.00 -6.32 3.54
C ILE A 394 -18.10 -5.39 4.03
N ILE A 395 -19.31 -5.93 4.16
CA ILE A 395 -20.47 -5.24 4.70
C ILE A 395 -20.66 -5.73 6.13
N ASP A 396 -20.51 -4.82 7.09
CA ASP A 396 -20.63 -5.09 8.53
C ASP A 396 -22.05 -4.87 9.04
N SER A 397 -22.79 -3.99 8.39
CA SER A 397 -24.18 -3.69 8.72
C SER A 397 -25.00 -3.49 7.45
N TRP A 398 -26.18 -4.11 7.44
CA TRP A 398 -27.18 -4.02 6.39
C TRP A 398 -28.57 -3.92 7.03
N THR A 399 -29.07 -2.70 7.17
CA THR A 399 -30.31 -2.38 7.91
C THR A 399 -31.00 -1.18 7.26
N ASP A 400 -32.32 -1.14 7.20
CA ASP A 400 -33.09 0.03 6.72
C ASP A 400 -32.69 0.55 5.34
N GLY A 401 -32.25 -0.35 4.44
CA GLY A 401 -31.77 0.04 3.11
C GLY A 401 -30.44 0.81 3.14
N ILE A 402 -29.65 0.66 4.21
CA ILE A 402 -28.30 1.21 4.35
C ILE A 402 -27.31 0.06 4.48
N LEU A 403 -26.19 0.18 3.75
CA LEU A 403 -25.03 -0.69 3.83
C LEU A 403 -23.87 0.10 4.41
N SER A 404 -23.14 -0.50 5.36
CA SER A 404 -21.87 0.05 5.79
C SER A 404 -20.81 -1.03 6.00
N GLY A 405 -19.55 -0.65 5.85
CA GLY A 405 -18.43 -1.57 6.00
C GLY A 405 -17.16 -1.00 5.39
N TYR A 406 -16.37 -1.85 4.71
CA TYR A 406 -15.03 -1.52 4.24
C TYR A 406 -14.76 -1.99 2.83
N TRP A 407 -14.02 -1.15 2.09
CA TRP A 407 -13.48 -1.47 0.78
C TRP A 407 -11.99 -1.80 0.90
N TYR A 408 -11.61 -2.96 0.38
CA TYR A 408 -10.25 -3.44 0.27
C TYR A 408 -9.86 -3.59 -1.19
N ALA A 409 -8.59 -3.33 -1.44
CA ALA A 409 -7.93 -3.52 -2.72
C ALA A 409 -6.83 -4.57 -2.50
N LYS A 410 -6.84 -5.68 -3.24
CA LYS A 410 -5.89 -6.78 -3.06
C LYS A 410 -4.45 -6.37 -3.30
N SER A 411 -4.23 -5.31 -4.06
CA SER A 411 -2.94 -4.73 -4.36
C SER A 411 -2.55 -3.56 -3.47
N PHE A 412 -3.38 -3.12 -2.52
CA PHE A 412 -3.12 -1.97 -1.62
C PHE A 412 -3.43 -2.25 -0.12
N GLY A 413 -4.36 -3.13 0.20
CA GLY A 413 -4.93 -3.29 1.55
C GLY A 413 -6.27 -2.57 1.71
N ARG A 414 -6.64 -2.23 2.94
CA ARG A 414 -7.86 -1.45 3.18
C ARG A 414 -7.69 -0.02 2.68
N VAL A 415 -8.60 0.34 1.77
CA VAL A 415 -8.72 1.65 1.13
C VAL A 415 -9.48 2.58 2.07
N GLY A 416 -10.58 2.08 2.63
CA GLY A 416 -11.30 2.76 3.69
C GLY A 416 -12.73 2.28 3.84
N SER A 417 -13.57 3.12 4.42
CA SER A 417 -14.93 2.76 4.82
C SER A 417 -15.97 3.17 3.77
N ILE A 418 -17.01 2.35 3.62
CA ILE A 418 -18.15 2.62 2.73
C ILE A 418 -19.42 2.82 3.55
N GLU A 419 -20.27 3.71 3.09
CA GLU A 419 -21.62 3.91 3.59
C GLU A 419 -22.53 4.21 2.39
N LEU A 420 -23.50 3.33 2.13
CA LEU A 420 -24.34 3.35 0.94
C LEU A 420 -25.81 3.28 1.35
N GLN A 421 -26.70 3.93 0.59
CA GLN A 421 -28.15 3.86 0.77
C GLN A 421 -28.82 3.44 -0.53
N ILE A 422 -29.95 2.74 -0.43
CA ILE A 422 -30.68 2.28 -1.61
C ILE A 422 -31.29 3.44 -2.41
N GLY A 423 -31.20 3.36 -3.74
CA GLY A 423 -31.96 4.16 -4.70
C GLY A 423 -31.35 5.51 -5.08
N THR A 424 -30.98 6.38 -4.12
CA THR A 424 -30.51 7.75 -4.44
C THR A 424 -29.13 8.06 -3.91
N VAL A 425 -28.36 8.85 -4.65
CA VAL A 425 -27.03 9.32 -4.22
C VAL A 425 -27.18 10.25 -3.01
N PRO A 426 -26.62 9.90 -1.83
CA PRO A 426 -26.69 10.77 -0.66
C PRO A 426 -25.87 12.05 -0.87
N SER A 427 -26.19 13.10 -0.12
CA SER A 427 -25.37 14.32 -0.14
C SER A 427 -24.02 14.08 0.52
N LEU A 428 -22.94 14.52 -0.13
CA LEU A 428 -21.61 14.50 0.46
C LEU A 428 -21.55 15.41 1.71
N PRO A 429 -20.94 15.00 2.83
CA PRO A 429 -20.88 15.82 4.03
C PRO A 429 -20.10 17.13 3.78
N ARG A 430 -20.49 18.20 4.48
CA ARG A 430 -19.86 19.53 4.30
C ARG A 430 -18.38 19.47 4.65
N GLY A 431 -17.55 20.07 3.80
CA GLY A 431 -16.09 20.11 4.00
C GLY A 431 -15.35 18.87 3.49
N SER A 432 -16.07 17.86 2.99
CA SER A 432 -15.46 16.72 2.33
C SER A 432 -15.05 17.03 0.90
N HIS A 433 -14.02 16.32 0.42
CA HIS A 433 -13.52 16.46 -0.95
C HIS A 433 -13.90 15.23 -1.76
N LEU A 434 -14.65 15.41 -2.83
CA LEU A 434 -14.93 14.36 -3.81
C LEU A 434 -13.67 14.09 -4.64
N MET A 435 -13.38 12.82 -4.90
CA MET A 435 -12.34 12.39 -5.81
C MET A 435 -12.68 12.88 -7.22
N ASN A 436 -11.77 13.63 -7.82
CA ASN A 436 -12.00 14.27 -9.10
C ASN A 436 -11.90 13.27 -10.26
N ARG A 437 -12.34 13.72 -11.44
CA ARG A 437 -12.00 13.07 -12.70
C ARG A 437 -10.47 13.00 -12.84
N VAL A 438 -10.00 11.90 -13.37
CA VAL A 438 -8.59 11.66 -13.69
C VAL A 438 -8.23 12.28 -15.03
N SER A 439 -9.17 12.32 -15.99
CA SER A 439 -8.94 13.08 -17.22
C SER A 439 -8.91 14.57 -16.91
N GLY A 440 -7.98 15.26 -17.54
CA GLY A 440 -7.82 16.68 -17.32
C GLY A 440 -6.56 17.23 -17.95
N ARG A 441 -6.46 18.55 -17.87
CA ARG A 441 -5.28 19.29 -18.30
C ARG A 441 -4.50 19.70 -17.06
N TYR A 442 -3.35 19.07 -16.87
CA TYR A 442 -2.45 19.32 -15.76
C TYR A 442 -1.33 20.22 -16.21
N LYS A 443 -1.12 21.32 -15.50
CA LYS A 443 -0.07 22.28 -15.79
C LYS A 443 0.86 22.41 -14.59
N ASP A 444 2.14 22.36 -14.88
CA ASP A 444 3.18 22.86 -14.00
C ASP A 444 3.81 24.11 -14.67
N LYS A 445 4.73 24.80 -13.99
CA LYS A 445 5.43 25.99 -14.49
C LYS A 445 5.92 25.83 -15.93
N ASP A 446 6.32 24.60 -16.26
CA ASP A 446 7.12 24.30 -17.42
C ASP A 446 6.65 23.09 -18.22
N SER A 447 5.78 22.26 -17.66
CA SER A 447 5.23 21.08 -18.31
C SER A 447 3.72 21.17 -18.41
N GLU A 448 3.15 20.53 -19.42
CA GLU A 448 1.72 20.49 -19.60
C GLU A 448 1.30 19.11 -20.11
N PHE A 449 0.30 18.53 -19.47
CA PHE A 449 -0.20 17.20 -19.79
C PHE A 449 -1.70 17.32 -20.01
N GLU A 450 -2.18 16.73 -21.09
CA GLU A 450 -3.58 16.41 -21.26
C GLU A 450 -3.70 14.91 -21.09
N VAL A 451 -4.30 14.49 -19.98
CA VAL A 451 -4.54 13.10 -19.65
C VAL A 451 -5.99 12.78 -19.96
N MET A 452 -6.21 11.66 -20.62
CA MET A 452 -7.51 11.09 -20.89
C MET A 452 -7.55 9.69 -20.32
N THR A 453 -8.53 9.43 -19.47
CA THR A 453 -8.85 8.10 -18.96
C THR A 453 -10.13 7.60 -19.58
N THR A 454 -10.20 6.30 -19.79
CA THR A 454 -11.44 5.62 -20.15
C THR A 454 -11.79 4.60 -19.10
N ALA A 455 -13.08 4.42 -18.86
CA ALA A 455 -13.59 3.33 -18.05
C ALA A 455 -13.03 1.97 -18.53
N ASN A 456 -12.89 1.06 -17.59
CA ASN A 456 -12.47 -0.30 -17.86
C ASN A 456 -13.12 -1.25 -16.86
N ILE A 457 -13.38 -2.47 -17.30
CA ILE A 457 -13.92 -3.55 -16.47
C ILE A 457 -12.72 -4.35 -15.97
N SER A 458 -12.54 -4.42 -14.65
CA SER A 458 -11.47 -5.21 -14.05
C SER A 458 -11.90 -6.68 -13.97
N GLU A 459 -11.47 -7.48 -14.94
CA GLU A 459 -11.72 -8.93 -14.97
C GLU A 459 -10.51 -9.76 -14.51
N ASP A 460 -9.30 -9.18 -14.54
CA ASP A 460 -8.04 -9.83 -14.19
C ASP A 460 -7.56 -9.40 -12.78
N PRO A 461 -7.19 -10.33 -11.88
CA PRO A 461 -6.55 -9.99 -10.60
C PRO A 461 -5.26 -9.17 -10.72
N ASN A 462 -4.61 -9.15 -11.89
CA ASN A 462 -3.44 -8.33 -12.17
C ASN A 462 -3.81 -6.95 -12.75
N ASP A 463 -5.10 -6.63 -12.96
CA ASP A 463 -5.53 -5.31 -13.40
C ASP A 463 -5.65 -4.36 -12.20
N PHE A 464 -4.50 -4.10 -11.58
CA PHE A 464 -4.38 -3.30 -10.34
C PHE A 464 -4.94 -1.88 -10.49
N TYR A 465 -4.95 -1.33 -11.71
CA TYR A 465 -5.45 0.02 -12.03
C TYR A 465 -6.18 0.05 -13.37
N PRO A 466 -7.47 -0.32 -13.41
CA PRO A 466 -8.19 -0.56 -14.65
C PRO A 466 -8.36 0.68 -15.53
N LEU A 467 -8.28 1.92 -15.02
CA LEU A 467 -8.37 3.14 -15.85
C LEU A 467 -7.27 3.28 -16.88
N LYS A 468 -7.59 3.15 -18.17
CA LYS A 468 -6.59 3.25 -19.24
C LYS A 468 -6.17 4.71 -19.41
N VAL A 469 -4.91 5.02 -19.14
CA VAL A 469 -4.38 6.38 -19.20
C VAL A 469 -3.73 6.64 -20.56
N THR A 470 -4.20 7.66 -21.26
CA THR A 470 -3.70 8.12 -22.57
C THR A 470 -3.65 9.64 -22.63
N GLY A 471 -3.27 10.22 -23.77
CA GLY A 471 -3.30 11.66 -24.01
C GLY A 471 -1.97 12.17 -24.56
N TRP A 472 -1.56 13.38 -24.17
CA TRP A 472 -0.30 13.96 -24.61
C TRP A 472 0.40 14.78 -23.53
N ALA A 473 1.72 14.89 -23.65
CA ALA A 473 2.59 15.73 -22.84
C ALA A 473 3.30 16.75 -23.73
N ARG A 474 3.39 18.00 -23.28
CA ARG A 474 4.24 19.03 -23.87
C ARG A 474 5.48 19.16 -22.99
N ASP A 475 6.62 18.97 -23.64
CA ASP A 475 7.92 19.04 -23.00
C ASP A 475 8.29 20.51 -22.70
N PRO A 476 8.84 20.81 -21.51
CA PRO A 476 9.41 22.11 -21.20
C PRO A 476 10.43 22.63 -22.21
N ASP A 477 11.29 21.74 -22.69
CA ASP A 477 12.47 22.10 -23.47
C ASP A 477 12.13 22.21 -24.97
N GLU A 478 11.01 21.62 -25.38
CA GLU A 478 10.54 21.58 -26.76
C GLU A 478 9.07 22.03 -26.82
N LYS A 479 8.79 23.28 -26.41
CA LYS A 479 7.42 23.84 -26.25
C LYS A 479 6.49 23.65 -27.47
N SER A 480 7.06 23.53 -28.67
CA SER A 480 6.31 23.30 -29.92
C SER A 480 5.93 21.83 -30.13
N ARG A 481 6.59 20.87 -29.48
CA ARG A 481 6.39 19.44 -29.71
C ARG A 481 5.54 18.82 -28.60
N ARG A 482 4.50 18.12 -29.04
CA ARG A 482 3.70 17.24 -28.19
C ARG A 482 4.20 15.81 -28.32
N ARG A 483 4.21 15.08 -27.22
CA ARG A 483 4.52 13.65 -27.12
C ARG A 483 3.26 12.92 -26.75
N ASN A 484 2.95 11.83 -27.41
CA ASN A 484 1.79 11.02 -27.04
C ASN A 484 2.11 10.22 -25.78
N ILE A 485 1.13 10.10 -24.87
CA ILE A 485 1.15 9.14 -23.78
C ILE A 485 0.68 7.82 -24.36
N VAL A 486 1.61 6.87 -24.54
CA VAL A 486 1.33 5.56 -25.17
C VAL A 486 0.89 4.52 -24.17
N ASP A 487 1.15 4.74 -22.88
CA ASP A 487 0.78 3.86 -21.78
C ASP A 487 0.80 4.66 -20.47
N GLY A 488 0.03 4.21 -19.48
CA GLY A 488 0.10 4.79 -18.16
C GLY A 488 -0.74 4.07 -17.12
N SER A 489 -0.40 4.33 -15.86
CA SER A 489 -1.14 3.90 -14.68
C SER A 489 -1.49 5.10 -13.81
N PHE A 490 -2.65 5.01 -13.16
CA PHE A 490 -3.05 5.93 -12.10
C PHE A 490 -3.38 5.12 -10.85
N ASP A 491 -2.53 5.27 -9.84
CA ASP A 491 -2.74 4.74 -8.51
C ASP A 491 -3.57 5.74 -7.70
N PHE A 492 -4.88 5.55 -7.73
CA PHE A 492 -5.82 6.43 -7.05
C PHE A 492 -5.78 6.32 -5.52
N TYR A 493 -5.11 5.29 -4.96
CA TYR A 493 -4.92 5.16 -3.53
C TYR A 493 -3.83 6.09 -2.99
N THR A 494 -2.83 6.40 -3.82
CA THR A 494 -1.72 7.30 -3.46
C THR A 494 -1.75 8.63 -4.21
N GLY A 495 -2.58 8.72 -5.26
CA GLY A 495 -2.66 9.84 -6.19
C GLY A 495 -1.53 9.85 -7.22
N SER A 496 -0.83 8.73 -7.42
CA SER A 496 0.37 8.66 -8.26
C SER A 496 0.04 8.35 -9.72
N PHE A 497 0.67 9.06 -10.64
CA PHE A 497 0.65 8.80 -12.07
C PHE A 497 1.99 8.22 -12.51
N ALA A 498 1.93 7.24 -13.42
CA ALA A 498 3.07 6.82 -14.22
C ALA A 498 2.67 6.86 -15.69
N LEU A 499 3.38 7.64 -16.50
CA LEU A 499 3.08 7.85 -17.91
C LEU A 499 4.29 7.45 -18.74
N ARG A 500 4.08 6.68 -19.81
CA ARG A 500 5.09 6.38 -20.81
C ARG A 500 4.80 7.17 -22.08
N LEU A 501 5.81 7.89 -22.56
CA LEU A 501 5.73 8.67 -23.79
C LEU A 501 6.13 7.84 -25.01
N ASP A 502 5.75 8.32 -26.20
CA ASP A 502 6.07 7.69 -27.49
C ASP A 502 7.58 7.61 -27.80
N ASP A 503 8.40 8.43 -27.16
CA ASP A 503 9.86 8.39 -27.23
C ASP A 503 10.50 7.41 -26.21
N GLY A 504 9.67 6.65 -25.49
CA GLY A 504 10.10 5.65 -24.51
C GLY A 504 10.42 6.21 -23.13
N ARG A 505 10.35 7.54 -22.93
CA ARG A 505 10.55 8.14 -21.61
C ARG A 505 9.38 7.82 -20.69
N THR A 506 9.71 7.60 -19.43
CA THR A 506 8.73 7.48 -18.34
C THR A 506 8.68 8.79 -17.56
N ILE A 507 7.48 9.18 -17.16
CA ILE A 507 7.19 10.36 -16.35
C ILE A 507 6.32 9.91 -15.20
N ILE A 508 6.82 10.07 -13.98
CA ILE A 508 6.04 9.84 -12.77
C ILE A 508 5.66 11.20 -12.18
N GLY A 509 4.46 11.30 -11.61
CA GLY A 509 3.95 12.50 -10.96
C GLY A 509 2.91 12.15 -9.91
N ARG A 510 2.50 13.13 -9.11
CA ARG A 510 1.48 12.93 -8.08
C ARG A 510 0.43 14.04 -8.12
N SER A 511 -0.84 13.68 -8.10
CA SER A 511 -1.92 14.65 -7.92
C SER A 511 -1.75 15.32 -6.55
N ALA A 512 -1.62 16.65 -6.56
CA ALA A 512 -1.67 17.45 -5.34
C ALA A 512 -3.12 17.83 -5.02
N ASP A 513 -3.89 18.11 -6.06
CA ASP A 513 -5.32 18.39 -6.01
C ASP A 513 -6.00 17.99 -7.34
N ALA A 514 -7.27 18.37 -7.47
CA ALA A 514 -8.13 18.16 -8.65
C ALA A 514 -7.54 18.59 -10.00
N THR A 515 -6.64 19.58 -9.97
CA THR A 515 -6.20 20.34 -11.14
C THR A 515 -4.68 20.45 -11.24
N SER A 516 -3.97 20.12 -10.16
CA SER A 516 -2.52 20.18 -10.12
C SER A 516 -1.93 18.80 -9.89
N ILE A 517 -0.99 18.45 -10.76
CA ILE A 517 -0.06 17.35 -10.54
C ILE A 517 1.28 18.00 -10.21
N HIS A 518 1.84 17.61 -9.08
CA HIS A 518 3.25 17.81 -8.84
C HIS A 518 4.03 16.86 -9.72
N TRP A 519 4.49 17.40 -10.85
CA TRP A 519 5.52 16.77 -11.64
C TRP A 519 6.87 17.03 -10.97
N PRO A 520 7.79 16.07 -11.01
CA PRO A 520 9.12 16.34 -10.54
C PRO A 520 9.72 17.51 -11.33
N PRO A 521 10.33 18.49 -10.64
CA PRO A 521 10.73 19.75 -11.25
C PRO A 521 11.79 19.57 -12.35
N ARG A 522 11.86 20.59 -13.22
CA ARG A 522 12.68 20.71 -14.44
C ARG A 522 14.12 20.21 -14.39
N ASN A 523 14.75 20.09 -13.23
CA ASN A 523 16.09 19.49 -13.09
C ASN A 523 16.08 17.97 -13.20
N ARG A 524 15.16 17.41 -13.99
CA ARG A 524 15.43 16.18 -14.72
C ARG A 524 16.72 16.41 -15.49
N TYR A 525 17.79 15.71 -15.11
CA TYR A 525 19.08 15.91 -15.75
C TYR A 525 18.93 15.91 -17.28
N GLY A 526 19.54 16.90 -17.95
CA GLY A 526 19.71 16.94 -19.40
C GLY A 526 18.84 17.88 -20.19
N VAL A 527 19.40 19.03 -20.53
CA VAL A 527 19.45 19.35 -21.97
C VAL A 527 20.30 18.23 -22.58
N PRO A 528 19.79 17.42 -23.53
CA PRO A 528 20.63 16.44 -24.22
C PRO A 528 21.86 17.15 -24.75
N MET A 529 23.04 16.51 -24.71
CA MET A 529 24.22 16.99 -25.44
C MET A 529 23.94 16.87 -26.95
N ILE A 530 22.99 17.64 -27.46
CA ILE A 530 22.82 17.84 -28.89
C ILE A 530 24.06 18.62 -29.26
N GLY A 531 24.97 17.92 -29.94
CA GLY A 531 26.25 18.47 -30.34
C GLY A 531 26.07 19.85 -30.96
N ARG A 532 26.37 20.89 -30.18
CA ARG A 532 27.18 22.00 -30.69
C ARG A 532 28.59 21.45 -30.96
N MET A 533 28.72 20.44 -31.82
CA MET A 533 29.76 20.51 -32.82
C MET A 533 29.36 21.67 -33.72
N GLN A 534 29.58 22.90 -33.23
CA GLN A 534 29.89 23.98 -34.13
C GLN A 534 31.01 23.42 -34.99
N GLN A 535 30.71 23.31 -36.28
CA GLN A 535 31.73 23.22 -37.30
C GLN A 535 32.72 24.37 -37.04
N PHE A 536 33.75 24.11 -36.25
CA PHE A 536 34.99 24.86 -36.36
C PHE A 536 35.54 24.48 -37.73
N LYS A 537 35.01 25.15 -38.76
CA LYS A 537 35.74 25.32 -40.01
C LYS A 537 37.03 26.00 -39.60
N PHE A 538 38.12 25.24 -39.50
CA PHE A 538 39.44 25.80 -39.70
C PHE A 538 39.40 26.49 -41.06
N GLN A 539 39.33 27.83 -41.07
CA GLN A 539 39.75 28.57 -42.24
C GLN A 539 41.29 28.44 -42.30
N PRO A 540 41.84 28.17 -43.50
CA PRO A 540 43.26 27.88 -43.69
C PRO A 540 44.17 29.05 -43.30
#